data_AF-A0A098MDN2-F1
#
_entry.id   AF-A0A098MDN2-F1
#
_cell.length_a   1.000
_cell.length_b   1.000
_cell.length_c   1.000
_cell.angle_alpha   90.00
_cell.angle_beta   90.00
_cell.angle_gamma   90.00
#
_symmetry.space_group_name_H-M   'P 1'
#
loop_
_entity.id
_entity.type
_entity.pdbx_description
1 polymer ?
#
loop_
_entity_poly.entity_id
_entity_poly.type
_entity_poly.pdbx_seq_one_letter_code
_entity_poly.pdbx_strand_id
1 'polypeptide(L)'
;MIAIHKVHRQLAVITAMNLNNRGELDISRLELEFMKPLLMKNLELVARLDELKQLSQLAYEKNEVDWHHDLCKQIEELEAQLI
;
A
#
# COMPACT_ATOMS: atom_id res chain seq x y z
N MET A 1 -0.63 -15.33 4.94
CA MET A 1 -0.29 -15.39 3.49
C MET A 1 0.17 -13.99 3.12
N ILE A 2 1.36 -13.80 2.53
CA ILE A 2 1.80 -12.46 2.12
C ILE A 2 1.11 -12.14 0.78
N ALA A 3 0.01 -11.41 0.85
CA ALA A 3 -0.62 -10.81 -0.31
C ALA A 3 0.30 -9.70 -0.84
N ILE A 4 0.73 -9.77 -2.10
CA ILE A 4 1.57 -8.74 -2.72
C ILE A 4 0.74 -8.03 -3.77
N HIS A 5 0.27 -6.84 -3.41
CA HIS A 5 -0.55 -5.99 -4.28
C HIS A 5 0.15 -5.71 -5.61
N LYS A 6 -0.64 -5.61 -6.69
CA LYS A 6 -0.15 -5.39 -8.06
C LYS A 6 0.81 -4.20 -8.17
N VAL A 7 0.57 -3.12 -7.41
CA VAL A 7 1.45 -1.94 -7.39
C VAL A 7 2.86 -2.30 -6.92
N HIS A 8 3.01 -3.10 -5.86
CA HIS A 8 4.31 -3.56 -5.39
C HIS A 8 5.01 -4.45 -6.41
N ARG A 9 4.26 -5.32 -7.10
CA ARG A 9 4.82 -6.15 -8.19
C ARG A 9 5.35 -5.28 -9.33
N GLN A 10 4.58 -4.27 -9.75
CA GLN A 10 4.99 -3.36 -10.81
C GLN A 10 6.20 -2.51 -10.41
N LEU A 11 6.23 -1.99 -9.17
CA LEU A 11 7.39 -1.27 -8.64
C LEU A 11 8.63 -2.17 -8.62
N ALA A 12 8.52 -3.41 -8.14
CA ALA A 12 9.64 -4.36 -8.10
C ALA A 12 10.21 -4.66 -9.50
N VAL A 13 9.34 -4.83 -10.50
CA VAL A 13 9.76 -5.06 -11.89
C VAL A 13 10.52 -3.86 -12.44
N ILE A 14 9.99 -2.64 -12.28
CA ILE A 14 10.65 -1.43 -12.79
C ILE A 14 11.98 -1.21 -12.05
N THR A 15 12.02 -1.39 -10.73
CA THR A 15 13.26 -1.32 -9.94
C THR A 15 14.30 -2.32 -10.45
N ALA A 16 13.92 -3.57 -10.70
CA ALA A 16 14.85 -4.59 -11.19
C ALA A 16 15.39 -4.27 -12.59
N MET A 17 14.56 -3.70 -13.47
CA MET A 17 14.98 -3.28 -14.82
C MET A 17 15.96 -2.11 -14.82
N ASN A 18 15.95 -1.28 -13.77
CA ASN A 18 16.75 -0.06 -13.67
C ASN A 18 17.89 -0.18 -12.64
N LEU A 19 18.16 -1.39 -12.13
CA LEU A 19 19.23 -1.61 -11.17
C LEU A 19 20.55 -1.89 -11.90
N ASN A 20 21.59 -1.11 -11.61
CA ASN A 20 22.91 -1.36 -12.16
C ASN A 20 23.69 -2.41 -11.35
N ASN A 21 24.86 -2.82 -11.85
CA ASN A 21 25.71 -3.82 -11.19
C ASN A 21 26.28 -3.38 -9.81
N ARG A 22 26.12 -2.11 -9.45
CA ARG A 22 26.49 -1.54 -8.14
C ARG A 22 25.30 -1.48 -7.17
N GLY A 23 24.10 -1.88 -7.61
CA GLY A 23 22.88 -1.78 -6.83
C GLY A 23 22.27 -0.39 -6.79
N GLU A 24 22.71 0.52 -7.67
CA GLU A 24 22.13 1.86 -7.79
C GLU A 24 21.01 1.84 -8.84
N LEU A 25 20.01 2.69 -8.61
CA LEU A 25 18.92 2.91 -9.55
C LEU A 25 19.34 3.92 -10.62
N ASP A 26 19.49 3.45 -11.85
CA ASP A 26 19.69 4.28 -13.03
C ASP A 26 18.35 4.40 -13.78
N ILE A 27 17.55 5.38 -13.37
CA ILE A 27 16.17 5.58 -13.82
C ILE A 27 16.13 6.76 -14.78
N SER A 28 15.68 6.55 -16.02
CA SER A 28 15.43 7.67 -16.93
C SER A 28 14.13 8.39 -16.59
N ARG A 29 13.93 9.56 -17.19
CA ARG A 29 12.68 10.33 -17.02
C ARG A 29 11.44 9.51 -17.41
N LEU A 30 11.55 8.62 -18.39
CA LEU A 30 10.42 7.81 -18.84
C LEU A 30 9.99 6.79 -17.77
N GLU A 31 10.92 6.02 -17.20
CA GLU A 31 10.60 5.07 -16.13
C GLU A 31 10.12 5.79 -14.87
N LEU A 32 10.64 6.98 -14.58
CA LEU A 32 10.16 7.80 -13.47
C LEU A 32 8.69 8.20 -13.63
N GLU A 33 8.26 8.60 -14.84
CA GLU A 33 6.85 8.90 -15.13
C GLU A 33 5.95 7.66 -14.99
N PHE A 34 6.47 6.46 -15.28
CA PHE A 34 5.74 5.20 -15.04
C PHE A 34 5.67 4.82 -13.56
N MET A 35 6.74 5.08 -12.79
CA MET A 35 6.78 4.78 -11.35
C MET A 35 5.92 5.72 -10.53
N LYS A 36 5.85 7.01 -10.90
CA LYS A 36 5.13 8.04 -10.14
C LYS A 36 3.68 7.67 -9.82
N PRO A 37 2.80 7.26 -10.75
CA PRO A 37 1.44 6.86 -10.42
C PRO A 37 1.37 5.61 -9.54
N LEU A 38 2.34 4.69 -9.68
CA LEU A 38 2.43 3.50 -8.83
C LEU A 38 2.80 3.87 -7.38
N LEU A 39 3.78 4.75 -7.21
CA LEU A 39 4.19 5.27 -5.90
C LEU A 39 3.05 6.04 -5.22
N MET A 40 2.32 6.88 -5.97
CA MET A 40 1.17 7.60 -5.45
C MET A 40 0.06 6.65 -5.00
N LYS A 41 -0.30 5.66 -5.83
CA LYS A 41 -1.30 4.65 -5.46
C LYS A 41 -0.86 3.81 -4.26
N ASN A 42 0.43 3.52 -4.15
CA ASN A 42 1.00 2.85 -2.98
C ASN A 42 0.81 3.70 -1.71
N LEU A 43 1.14 4.98 -1.80
CA LEU A 43 0.98 5.92 -0.68
C LEU A 43 -0.48 6.03 -0.25
N GLU A 44 -1.41 6.14 -1.18
CA GLU A 44 -2.86 6.21 -0.90
C GLU A 44 -3.34 4.97 -0.15
N LEU A 45 -2.93 3.78 -0.59
CA LEU A 45 -3.31 2.51 0.05
C LEU A 45 -2.75 2.41 1.46
N VAL A 46 -1.47 2.72 1.65
CA VAL A 46 -0.82 2.69 2.97
C VAL A 46 -1.46 3.70 3.91
N ALA A 47 -1.64 4.94 3.46
CA ALA A 47 -2.24 6.00 4.27
C ALA A 47 -3.66 5.63 4.71
N ARG A 48 -4.47 5.08 3.80
CA ARG A 48 -5.85 4.68 4.14
C ARG A 48 -5.88 3.50 5.12
N LEU A 49 -4.99 2.52 4.94
CA LEU A 49 -4.91 1.38 5.85
C LEU A 49 -4.46 1.80 7.25
N ASP A 50 -3.47 2.69 7.33
CA ASP A 50 -2.98 3.24 8.61
C ASP A 50 -4.07 4.05 9.32
N GLU A 51 -4.79 4.91 8.60
CA GLU A 51 -5.93 5.66 9.12
C GLU A 51 -7.00 4.73 9.71
N LEU A 52 -7.42 3.72 8.95
CA LEU A 52 -8.44 2.76 9.40
C LEU A 52 -7.98 1.98 10.63
N LYS A 53 -6.71 1.56 10.69
CA LYS A 53 -6.15 0.85 11.84
C LYS A 53 -6.12 1.73 13.09
N GLN A 54 -5.71 2.99 12.95
CA GLN A 54 -5.72 3.95 14.06
C GLN A 54 -7.14 4.22 14.57
N LEU A 55 -8.10 4.43 13.66
CA LEU A 55 -9.50 4.63 14.04
C LEU A 55 -10.09 3.38 14.70
N SER A 56 -9.76 2.19 14.20
CA SER A 56 -10.23 0.92 14.77
C SER A 56 -9.72 0.78 16.21
N GLN A 57 -8.45 1.06 16.43
CA GLN A 57 -7.88 1.05 17.78
C GLN A 57 -8.59 2.04 18.70
N LEU A 58 -8.84 3.27 18.24
CA LEU A 58 -9.56 4.27 19.03
C LEU A 58 -10.99 3.81 19.37
N ALA A 59 -11.73 3.26 18.41
CA ALA A 59 -13.08 2.75 18.61
C ALA A 59 -13.10 1.63 19.66
N TYR A 60 -12.15 0.70 19.59
CA TYR A 60 -11.96 -0.36 20.59
C TYR A 60 -11.68 0.21 21.98
N GLU A 61 -10.75 1.16 22.10
CA GLU A 61 -10.40 1.81 23.37
C GLU A 61 -11.57 2.59 24.00
N LYS A 62 -12.50 3.07 23.17
CA LYS A 62 -13.73 3.76 23.60
C LYS A 62 -14.92 2.82 23.81
N ASN A 63 -14.74 1.52 23.59
CA ASN A 63 -15.80 0.51 23.67
C ASN A 63 -16.97 0.76 22.70
N GLU A 64 -16.68 1.43 21.57
CA GLU A 64 -17.60 1.70 20.46
C GLU A 64 -17.64 0.48 19.52
N VAL A 65 -18.33 -0.58 19.96
CA VAL A 65 -18.27 -1.93 19.35
C VAL A 65 -18.76 -1.94 17.89
N ASP A 66 -19.85 -1.25 17.59
CA ASP A 66 -20.41 -1.23 16.22
C ASP A 66 -19.46 -0.53 15.25
N TRP A 67 -18.92 0.63 15.67
CA TRP A 67 -17.96 1.37 14.86
C TRP A 67 -16.65 0.60 14.67
N HIS A 68 -16.18 -0.09 15.70
CA HIS A 68 -15.01 -0.96 15.62
C HIS A 68 -15.21 -2.06 14.56
N HIS A 69 -16.35 -2.75 14.57
CA HIS A 69 -16.64 -3.79 13.57
C HIS A 69 -16.71 -3.23 12.14
N ASP A 70 -17.32 -2.07 11.95
CA ASP A 70 -17.39 -1.41 10.64
C ASP A 70 -16.00 -1.01 10.10
N LEU A 71 -15.09 -0.59 10.99
CA LEU A 71 -13.70 -0.28 10.65
C LEU A 71 -12.91 -1.54 10.31
N CYS A 72 -13.05 -2.62 11.09
CA CYS A 72 -12.44 -3.91 10.78
C CYS A 72 -12.88 -4.43 9.41
N LYS A 73 -14.18 -4.33 9.09
CA LYS A 73 -14.71 -4.76 7.79
C LYS A 73 -14.08 -3.96 6.64
N GLN A 74 -13.95 -2.64 6.78
CA GLN A 74 -13.29 -1.80 5.77
C GLN A 74 -11.80 -2.18 5.59
N ILE A 75 -11.11 -2.54 6.67
CA ILE A 75 -9.72 -3.02 6.61
C ILE A 75 -9.66 -4.33 5.82
N GLU A 76 -10.52 -5.28 6.13
CA GLU A 76 -10.58 -6.58 5.42
C GLU A 76 -10.91 -6.40 3.93
N GLU A 77 -11.87 -5.54 3.59
CA GLU A 77 -12.21 -5.22 2.20
C GLU A 77 -11.04 -4.56 1.45
N LEU A 78 -10.31 -3.66 2.10
CA LEU A 78 -9.13 -3.03 1.52
C LEU A 78 -7.99 -4.05 1.34
N GLU A 79 -7.73 -4.90 2.33
CA GLU A 79 -6.72 -5.95 2.27
C GLU A 79 -7.05 -7.02 1.21
N ALA A 80 -8.32 -7.33 0.99
CA ALA A 80 -8.76 -8.23 -0.08
C ALA A 80 -8.44 -7.68 -1.47
N GLN A 81 -8.44 -6.35 -1.65
CA GLN A 81 -8.02 -5.71 -2.90
C GLN A 81 -6.50 -5.75 -3.12
N LEU A 82 -5.72 -6.12 -2.09
CA LEU A 82 -4.26 -6.23 -2.15
C LEU A 82 -3.75 -7.59 -2.64
N ILE A 83 -4.63 -8.57 -2.90
CA ILE A 83 -4.27 -9.91 -3.38
C ILE A 83 -4.13 -9.95 -4.90
#